data_AF-A0A3B8HAP2-F1
#
_entry.id   AF-A0A3B8HAP2-F1
#
_cell.length_a   1.000
_cell.length_b   1.000
_cell.length_c   1.000
_cell.angle_alpha   90.00
_cell.angle_beta   90.00
_cell.angle_gamma   90.00
#
_symmetry.space_group_name_H-M   'P 1'
#
loop_
_entity.id
_entity.type
_entity.pdbx_description
1 polymer ?
#
loop_
_entity_poly.entity_id
_entity_poly.type
_entity_poly.pdbx_seq_one_letter_code
_entity_poly.pdbx_strand_id
1 'polypeptide(L)'
;RAGIIVPEGIIFQSQNAYKSLRKMLVENYLWAVVSLPAGVFNPYSGVKTSILFLDRNLARRMDEVLFVKVESDGFDLGAQRRQNGKNDLPEALEILDSHKNAPTSAKASAGRQKAQESKLALTVSRKRLLESPHIILSGDRYRETAAVQSKWPMVRLGEVIRTITSPKKIQKAEFGKAGMYPIIDQSQDEIAGWTDDSTATVNVAKAVVIFGDHTCSVKYTERPFVQGADGIKILETSDLLQPRFLFYWLKTFPIQSDGYKRHYSKLMETVIPLPPLEEQERIVAELEGYRKVIEGARQILASYKPTIRIDPAWSTVKLGDVCKCSSGGTPPKTNEKYWTGTIPWVSAKDMKSECLSDASLHISETAVAESATQIAPIGALLVLVRGMGLANGVPVCELAVPCAFNQDVKAIIPNRKVNSAFLRVILKQQAVQAHSRNRCAWDTEDRYR
;
A
#
# COMPACT_ATOMS: atom_id res chain seq x y z
N ARG A 1 11.60 -24.16 16.16
CA ARG A 1 11.55 -24.19 14.68
C ARG A 1 10.08 -24.02 14.29
N ALA A 2 9.77 -23.24 13.26
CA ALA A 2 8.39 -23.03 12.82
C ALA A 2 8.33 -22.76 11.31
N GLY A 3 7.23 -23.15 10.66
CA GLY A 3 6.82 -22.64 9.35
C GLY A 3 5.55 -21.85 9.55
N ILE A 4 5.53 -20.57 9.18
CA ILE A 4 4.38 -19.68 9.42
C ILE A 4 3.84 -19.21 8.07
N ILE A 5 2.57 -19.48 7.81
CA ILE A 5 1.87 -18.95 6.65
C ILE A 5 1.44 -17.52 6.98
N VAL A 6 1.86 -16.57 6.15
CA VAL A 6 1.54 -15.15 6.31
C VAL A 6 0.91 -14.60 5.04
N PRO A 7 -0.05 -13.66 5.14
CA PRO A 7 -0.49 -12.89 4.00
C PRO A 7 0.65 -11.98 3.51
N GLU A 8 0.66 -11.70 2.22
CA GLU A 8 1.74 -10.95 1.57
C GLU A 8 2.01 -9.57 2.22
N GLY A 9 1.00 -8.96 2.84
CA GLY A 9 1.15 -7.69 3.56
C GLY A 9 2.26 -7.69 4.62
N ILE A 10 2.49 -8.81 5.32
CA ILE A 10 3.54 -8.91 6.34
C ILE A 10 4.95 -8.79 5.72
N ILE A 11 5.07 -9.08 4.42
CA ILE A 11 6.33 -9.24 3.69
C ILE A 11 6.82 -7.91 3.11
N PHE A 12 5.93 -6.97 2.78
CA PHE A 12 6.27 -5.72 2.08
C PHE A 12 5.73 -4.42 2.68
N GLN A 13 4.79 -4.47 3.65
CA GLN A 13 4.15 -3.24 4.15
C GLN A 13 5.14 -2.26 4.79
N SER A 14 4.89 -0.96 4.64
CA SER A 14 5.81 0.11 5.05
C SER A 14 5.61 0.63 6.48
N GLN A 15 4.68 0.09 7.26
CA GLN A 15 4.48 0.53 8.66
C GLN A 15 5.64 0.05 9.54
N ASN A 16 5.99 0.83 10.56
CA ASN A 16 7.17 0.58 11.39
C ASN A 16 7.13 -0.76 12.13
N ALA A 17 5.95 -1.20 12.60
CA ALA A 17 5.81 -2.50 13.25
C ALA A 17 6.23 -3.66 12.33
N TYR A 18 5.79 -3.66 11.06
CA TYR A 18 6.18 -4.68 10.08
C TYR A 18 7.66 -4.61 9.70
N LYS A 19 8.26 -3.41 9.68
CA LYS A 19 9.71 -3.26 9.47
C LYS A 19 10.50 -3.86 10.63
N SER A 20 10.15 -3.51 11.86
CA SER A 20 10.80 -4.04 13.06
C SER A 20 10.66 -5.55 13.17
N LEU A 21 9.47 -6.09 12.85
CA LEU A 21 9.24 -7.53 12.80
C LEU A 21 10.16 -8.20 11.77
N ARG A 22 10.18 -7.71 10.52
CA ARG A 22 11.03 -8.30 9.46
C ARG A 22 12.51 -8.20 9.80
N LYS A 23 12.95 -7.08 10.39
CA LYS A 23 14.31 -6.92 10.91
C LYS A 23 14.65 -8.02 11.92
N MET A 24 13.81 -8.17 12.95
CA MET A 24 14.00 -9.19 13.98
C MET A 24 14.04 -10.62 13.40
N LEU A 25 13.15 -10.92 12.44
CA LEU A 25 13.12 -12.21 11.75
C LEU A 25 14.41 -12.44 10.95
N VAL A 26 14.83 -11.49 10.13
CA VAL A 26 16.06 -11.59 9.31
C VAL A 26 17.32 -11.68 10.18
N GLU A 27 17.37 -11.00 11.32
CA GLU A 27 18.55 -11.04 12.20
C GLU A 27 18.67 -12.37 12.96
N ASN A 28 17.54 -13.00 13.34
CA ASN A 28 17.57 -14.03 14.38
C ASN A 28 16.97 -15.39 14.01
N TYR A 29 16.02 -15.45 13.06
CA TYR A 29 15.16 -16.63 12.93
C TYR A 29 14.98 -17.12 11.49
N LEU A 30 14.92 -16.22 10.52
CA LEU A 30 14.53 -16.51 9.15
C LEU A 30 15.67 -17.18 8.40
N TRP A 31 15.37 -18.33 7.77
CA TRP A 31 16.33 -19.00 6.88
C TRP A 31 15.77 -19.24 5.48
N ALA A 32 14.44 -19.33 5.32
CA ALA A 32 13.81 -19.36 4.00
C ALA A 32 12.43 -18.68 3.95
N VAL A 33 12.06 -18.22 2.76
CA VAL A 33 10.74 -17.65 2.42
C VAL A 33 10.23 -18.34 1.16
N VAL A 34 9.04 -18.94 1.22
CA VAL A 34 8.37 -19.55 0.05
C VAL A 34 7.16 -18.71 -0.32
N SER A 35 7.17 -18.09 -1.50
CA SER A 35 6.06 -17.33 -2.06
C SER A 35 5.10 -18.27 -2.79
N LEU A 36 3.81 -18.19 -2.48
CA LEU A 36 2.75 -18.98 -3.09
C LEU A 36 1.88 -18.09 -3.99
N PRO A 37 1.23 -18.62 -5.05
CA PRO A 37 0.31 -17.83 -5.87
C PRO A 37 -0.97 -17.47 -5.10
N ALA A 38 -1.66 -16.42 -5.56
CA ALA A 38 -2.98 -16.08 -5.02
C ALA A 38 -4.00 -17.18 -5.35
N GLY A 39 -4.83 -17.57 -4.40
CA GLY A 39 -5.87 -18.59 -4.60
C GLY A 39 -5.49 -20.03 -4.23
N VAL A 40 -4.25 -20.29 -3.77
CA VAL A 40 -3.84 -21.61 -3.23
C VAL A 40 -4.76 -22.08 -2.11
N PHE A 41 -5.22 -21.16 -1.27
CA PHE A 41 -6.09 -21.44 -0.13
C PHE A 41 -7.57 -21.22 -0.43
N ASN A 42 -7.97 -21.16 -1.70
CA ASN A 42 -9.39 -21.11 -2.05
C ASN A 42 -10.10 -22.41 -1.63
N PRO A 43 -11.39 -22.33 -1.21
CA PRO A 43 -12.23 -21.13 -1.17
C PRO A 43 -12.08 -20.28 0.10
N TYR A 44 -11.20 -20.65 1.04
CA TYR A 44 -11.05 -19.98 2.33
C TYR A 44 -10.38 -18.60 2.22
N SER A 45 -9.40 -18.45 1.34
CA SER A 45 -8.73 -17.17 1.08
C SER A 45 -8.16 -17.10 -0.33
N GLY A 46 -8.53 -16.04 -1.05
CA GLY A 46 -7.95 -15.70 -2.37
C GLY A 46 -6.68 -14.87 -2.29
N VAL A 47 -6.22 -14.48 -1.08
CA VAL A 47 -5.07 -13.58 -0.91
C VAL A 47 -3.77 -14.32 -1.19
N LYS A 48 -2.80 -13.63 -1.80
CA LYS A 48 -1.44 -14.15 -1.96
C LYS A 48 -0.77 -14.33 -0.60
N THR A 49 -0.10 -15.46 -0.42
CA THR A 49 0.50 -15.85 0.86
C THR A 49 1.94 -16.29 0.67
N SER A 50 2.68 -16.34 1.77
CA SER A 50 4.01 -16.96 1.79
C SER A 50 4.24 -17.72 3.07
N ILE A 51 5.17 -18.65 3.03
CA ILE A 51 5.60 -19.44 4.18
C ILE A 51 6.95 -18.91 4.65
N LEU A 52 7.01 -18.46 5.90
CA LEU A 52 8.26 -18.08 6.56
C LEU A 52 8.80 -19.26 7.34
N PHE A 53 9.99 -19.74 6.98
CA PHE A 53 10.66 -20.81 7.70
C PHE A 53 11.64 -20.24 8.72
N LEU A 54 11.39 -20.56 9.99
CA LEU A 54 12.06 -20.01 11.15
C LEU A 54 12.81 -21.10 11.93
N ASP A 55 14.12 -20.92 12.06
CA ASP A 55 14.99 -21.73 12.89
C ASP A 55 16.20 -20.90 13.33
N ARG A 56 16.25 -20.56 14.62
CA ARG A 56 17.33 -19.77 15.22
C ARG A 56 18.70 -20.39 15.02
N ASN A 57 18.81 -21.71 15.07
CA ASN A 57 20.09 -22.40 14.94
C ASN A 57 20.55 -22.43 13.49
N LEU A 58 19.64 -22.59 12.52
CA LEU A 58 20.00 -22.50 11.10
C LEU A 58 20.33 -21.05 10.71
N ALA A 59 19.52 -20.10 11.15
CA ALA A 59 19.71 -18.68 10.82
C ALA A 59 21.07 -18.14 11.29
N ARG A 60 21.56 -18.58 12.46
CA ARG A 60 22.90 -18.21 12.97
C ARG A 60 24.07 -18.82 12.19
N ARG A 61 23.83 -19.88 11.42
CA ARG A 61 24.85 -20.62 10.66
C ARG A 61 24.85 -20.26 9.17
N MET A 62 23.86 -19.49 8.72
CA MET A 62 23.65 -19.14 7.33
C MET A 62 23.75 -17.62 7.17
N ASP A 63 24.66 -17.16 6.32
CA ASP A 63 24.79 -15.72 5.99
C ASP A 63 23.74 -15.24 4.99
N GLU A 64 22.97 -16.17 4.42
CA GLU A 64 21.95 -15.94 3.39
C GLU A 64 20.57 -16.43 3.85
N VAL A 65 19.54 -15.87 3.21
CA VAL A 65 18.15 -16.34 3.30
C VAL A 65 17.73 -16.82 1.91
N LEU A 66 17.16 -18.01 1.84
CA LEU A 66 16.62 -18.58 0.62
C LEU A 66 15.21 -18.02 0.32
N PHE A 67 14.98 -17.60 -0.91
CA PHE A 67 13.67 -17.27 -1.44
C PHE A 67 13.29 -18.30 -2.50
N VAL A 68 12.10 -18.88 -2.37
CA VAL A 68 11.52 -19.79 -3.37
C VAL A 68 10.19 -19.22 -3.83
N LYS A 69 9.91 -19.26 -5.13
CA LYS A 69 8.68 -18.79 -5.75
C LYS A 69 7.97 -19.98 -6.36
N VAL A 70 6.82 -20.35 -5.83
CA VAL A 70 5.92 -21.35 -6.42
C VAL A 70 4.95 -20.59 -7.32
N GLU A 71 4.80 -21.00 -8.59
CA GLU A 71 3.83 -20.44 -9.53
C GLU A 71 2.60 -21.36 -9.70
N SER A 72 2.77 -22.67 -9.50
CA SER A 72 1.68 -23.64 -9.55
C SER A 72 1.80 -24.73 -8.49
N ASP A 73 0.68 -25.10 -7.87
CA ASP A 73 0.61 -26.08 -6.78
C ASP A 73 -0.11 -27.38 -7.18
N GLY A 74 -0.27 -27.62 -8.48
CA GLY A 74 -0.98 -28.78 -9.03
C GLY A 74 -2.45 -28.54 -9.34
N PHE A 75 -3.00 -27.38 -8.96
CA PHE A 75 -4.41 -27.05 -9.14
C PHE A 75 -4.62 -25.68 -9.79
N ASP A 76 -5.76 -25.46 -10.42
CA ASP A 76 -6.20 -24.12 -10.81
C ASP A 76 -6.34 -23.22 -9.57
N LEU A 77 -6.23 -21.90 -9.77
CA LEU A 77 -6.30 -20.91 -8.69
C LEU A 77 -7.73 -20.39 -8.47
N GLY A 78 -8.72 -20.99 -9.13
CA GLY A 78 -10.14 -20.66 -8.97
C GLY A 78 -10.73 -21.30 -7.71
N ALA A 79 -11.99 -20.99 -7.41
CA ALA A 79 -12.68 -21.54 -6.25
C ALA A 79 -12.87 -23.07 -6.30
N GLN A 80 -12.84 -23.65 -7.50
CA GLN A 80 -13.09 -25.08 -7.75
C GLN A 80 -11.81 -25.94 -7.67
N ARG A 81 -10.62 -25.34 -7.71
CA ARG A 81 -9.31 -26.00 -7.49
C ARG A 81 -9.18 -27.34 -8.24
N ARG A 82 -9.41 -27.34 -9.56
CA ARG A 82 -9.27 -28.55 -10.40
C ARG A 82 -7.81 -28.79 -10.72
N GLN A 83 -7.40 -30.05 -10.83
CA GLN A 83 -6.01 -30.39 -11.16
C GLN A 83 -5.63 -29.90 -12.55
N ASN A 84 -4.44 -29.29 -12.66
CA ASN A 84 -3.97 -28.63 -13.88
C ASN A 84 -2.65 -29.20 -14.46
N GLY A 85 -2.09 -30.24 -13.83
CA GLY A 85 -0.89 -30.95 -14.27
C GLY A 85 0.44 -30.20 -14.10
N LYS A 86 0.44 -29.00 -13.51
CA LYS A 86 1.66 -28.21 -13.23
C LYS A 86 1.85 -28.06 -11.72
N ASN A 87 2.96 -28.54 -11.16
CA ASN A 87 3.19 -28.52 -9.72
C ASN A 87 4.66 -28.28 -9.39
N ASP A 88 4.97 -27.10 -8.85
CA ASP A 88 6.33 -26.71 -8.47
C ASP A 88 6.68 -27.14 -7.03
N LEU A 89 5.71 -27.65 -6.25
CA LEU A 89 5.94 -28.03 -4.85
C LEU A 89 7.02 -29.10 -4.66
N PRO A 90 7.13 -30.14 -5.51
CA PRO A 90 8.21 -31.13 -5.39
C PRO A 90 9.60 -30.49 -5.57
N GLU A 91 9.78 -29.66 -6.60
CA GLU A 91 11.06 -28.97 -6.83
C GLU A 91 11.36 -27.97 -5.70
N ALA A 92 10.35 -27.22 -5.24
CA ALA A 92 10.49 -26.30 -4.11
C ALA A 92 10.95 -27.02 -2.82
N LEU A 93 10.43 -28.23 -2.57
CA LEU A 93 10.82 -29.05 -1.43
C LEU A 93 12.28 -29.52 -1.55
N GLU A 94 12.70 -30.00 -2.73
CA GLU A 94 14.08 -30.40 -2.99
C GLU A 94 15.06 -29.24 -2.77
N ILE A 95 14.71 -28.03 -3.23
CA ILE A 95 15.51 -26.82 -3.04
C ILE A 95 15.62 -26.46 -1.55
N LEU A 96 14.51 -26.51 -0.81
CA LEU A 96 14.49 -26.24 0.63
C LEU A 96 15.37 -27.22 1.40
N ASP A 97 15.25 -28.52 1.12
CA ASP A 97 16.03 -29.56 1.78
C ASP A 97 17.52 -29.46 1.43
N SER A 98 17.84 -29.18 0.17
CA SER A 98 19.22 -28.95 -0.27
C SER A 98 19.84 -27.75 0.46
N HIS A 99 19.12 -26.64 0.57
CA HIS A 99 19.61 -25.44 1.25
C HIS A 99 19.74 -25.65 2.76
N LYS A 100 18.77 -26.33 3.38
CA LYS A 100 18.77 -26.63 4.82
C LYS A 100 19.92 -27.52 5.25
N ASN A 101 20.30 -28.48 4.40
CA ASN A 101 21.33 -29.48 4.68
C ASN A 101 22.70 -29.13 4.08
N ALA A 102 22.85 -27.96 3.44
CA ALA A 102 24.10 -27.56 2.82
C ALA A 102 25.23 -27.40 3.87
N PRO A 103 26.44 -27.95 3.62
CA PRO A 103 27.56 -27.83 4.55
C PRO A 103 28.03 -26.36 4.67
N THR A 104 28.35 -25.96 5.90
CA THR A 104 28.78 -24.60 6.28
C THR A 104 30.18 -24.21 5.78
N SER A 105 30.94 -25.14 5.18
CA SER A 105 32.31 -24.87 4.71
C SER A 105 32.36 -24.32 3.28
N ALA A 106 33.24 -23.34 3.03
CA ALA A 106 33.44 -22.62 1.77
C ALA A 106 33.88 -23.46 0.53
N LYS A 107 33.83 -24.80 0.58
CA LYS A 107 34.28 -25.70 -0.50
C LYS A 107 33.18 -26.49 -1.23
N ALA A 108 31.91 -26.10 -1.09
CA ALA A 108 30.81 -26.70 -1.85
C ALA A 108 30.14 -25.67 -2.78
N SER A 109 30.91 -25.07 -3.70
CA SER A 109 30.40 -24.20 -4.77
C SER A 109 29.51 -24.96 -5.77
N ALA A 110 29.65 -26.28 -5.90
CA ALA A 110 28.85 -27.08 -6.84
C ALA A 110 27.40 -27.31 -6.38
N GLY A 111 27.13 -27.37 -5.07
CA GLY A 111 25.77 -27.53 -4.52
C GLY A 111 24.98 -26.22 -4.42
N ARG A 112 25.68 -25.08 -4.30
CA ARG A 112 25.06 -23.74 -4.28
C ARG A 112 24.62 -23.26 -5.66
N GLN A 113 25.28 -23.73 -6.74
CA GLN A 113 24.93 -23.39 -8.12
C GLN A 113 23.48 -23.77 -8.49
N LYS A 114 22.97 -24.91 -8.01
CA LYS A 114 21.62 -25.38 -8.37
C LYS A 114 20.49 -24.47 -7.85
N ALA A 115 20.68 -23.84 -6.68
CA ALA A 115 19.72 -22.87 -6.12
C ALA A 115 19.95 -21.44 -6.65
N GLN A 116 21.12 -21.16 -7.22
CA GLN A 116 21.46 -19.88 -7.87
C GLN A 116 20.96 -19.80 -9.32
N GLU A 117 20.66 -20.93 -9.98
CA GLU A 117 20.31 -20.98 -11.40
C GLU A 117 18.86 -21.44 -11.71
N SER A 118 18.05 -21.83 -10.72
CA SER A 118 16.63 -22.14 -10.96
C SER A 118 15.77 -20.86 -10.99
N LYS A 119 14.86 -20.78 -11.97
CA LYS A 119 13.83 -19.72 -12.06
C LYS A 119 13.00 -19.61 -10.77
N LEU A 120 12.90 -20.70 -10.01
CA LEU A 120 12.08 -20.82 -8.80
C LEU A 120 12.80 -20.37 -7.52
N ALA A 121 14.13 -20.19 -7.50
CA ALA A 121 14.87 -19.89 -6.27
C ALA A 121 15.90 -18.77 -6.39
N LEU A 122 16.21 -18.14 -5.25
CA LEU A 122 17.23 -17.10 -5.11
C LEU A 122 17.74 -17.09 -3.66
N THR A 123 19.05 -17.05 -3.45
CA THR A 123 19.61 -16.73 -2.13
C THR A 123 20.01 -15.26 -2.07
N VAL A 124 19.75 -14.63 -0.92
CA VAL A 124 20.07 -13.22 -0.68
C VAL A 124 20.81 -13.11 0.64
N SER A 125 21.95 -12.41 0.66
CA SER A 125 22.69 -12.19 1.90
C SER A 125 21.89 -11.38 2.92
N ARG A 126 22.02 -11.72 4.20
CA ARG A 126 21.35 -10.98 5.29
C ARG A 126 21.74 -9.51 5.29
N LYS A 127 23.01 -9.21 5.02
CA LYS A 127 23.51 -7.83 4.91
C LYS A 127 22.71 -7.04 3.86
N ARG A 128 22.52 -7.60 2.65
CA ARG A 128 21.76 -6.98 1.56
C ARG A 128 20.28 -6.80 1.90
N LEU A 129 19.67 -7.73 2.65
CA LEU A 129 18.30 -7.59 3.14
C LEU A 129 18.16 -6.41 4.12
N LEU A 130 19.15 -6.23 5.00
CA LEU A 130 19.16 -5.22 6.06
C LEU A 130 19.56 -3.81 5.59
N GLU A 131 20.21 -3.69 4.43
CA GLU A 131 20.52 -2.40 3.79
C GLU A 131 19.26 -1.67 3.29
N SER A 132 18.18 -2.40 2.98
CA SER A 132 16.93 -1.81 2.53
C SER A 132 16.17 -1.14 3.69
N PRO A 133 15.75 0.14 3.58
CA PRO A 133 15.00 0.84 4.65
C PRO A 133 13.62 0.22 4.95
N HIS A 134 13.17 -0.73 4.12
CA HIS A 134 11.89 -1.40 4.25
C HIS A 134 11.99 -2.91 4.43
N ILE A 135 13.21 -3.49 4.40
CA ILE A 135 13.50 -4.92 4.62
C ILE A 135 12.41 -5.82 4.01
N ILE A 136 12.26 -5.75 2.69
CA ILE A 136 11.19 -6.47 1.98
C ILE A 136 11.57 -7.93 1.87
N LEU A 137 10.66 -8.87 2.12
CA LEU A 137 10.95 -10.31 2.04
C LEU A 137 10.40 -10.94 0.75
N SER A 138 10.60 -10.26 -0.38
CA SER A 138 10.19 -10.74 -1.71
C SER A 138 11.43 -11.00 -2.56
N GLY A 139 11.67 -12.26 -2.94
CA GLY A 139 12.86 -12.66 -3.70
C GLY A 139 13.02 -11.91 -5.02
N ASP A 140 11.92 -11.62 -5.73
CA ASP A 140 11.94 -10.88 -7.00
C ASP A 140 12.56 -9.47 -6.87
N ARG A 141 12.59 -8.86 -5.67
CA ARG A 141 13.26 -7.56 -5.42
C ARG A 141 14.79 -7.64 -5.44
N TYR A 142 15.33 -8.80 -5.10
CA TYR A 142 16.77 -9.00 -4.91
C TYR A 142 17.40 -9.84 -6.00
N ARG A 143 16.59 -10.40 -6.89
CA ARG A 143 17.09 -10.98 -8.12
C ARG A 143 17.84 -9.87 -8.82
N GLU A 144 19.17 -9.96 -8.82
CA GLU A 144 19.95 -9.20 -9.78
C GLU A 144 19.32 -9.54 -11.11
N THR A 145 18.87 -8.52 -11.83
CA THR A 145 18.45 -8.69 -13.21
C THR A 145 19.67 -9.28 -13.91
N ALA A 146 19.71 -10.62 -13.96
CA ALA A 146 20.41 -11.37 -14.98
C ALA A 146 20.09 -10.61 -16.25
N ALA A 147 21.14 -10.20 -16.97
CA ALA A 147 21.06 -9.41 -18.19
C ALA A 147 19.78 -9.80 -18.90
N VAL A 148 18.81 -8.88 -18.96
CA VAL A 148 17.44 -9.19 -19.40
C VAL A 148 17.59 -10.00 -20.68
N GLN A 149 17.32 -11.32 -20.59
CA GLN A 149 17.37 -12.19 -21.75
C GLN A 149 16.13 -11.82 -22.55
N SER A 150 16.26 -10.72 -23.28
CA SER A 150 15.21 -10.15 -24.06
C SER A 150 15.22 -10.88 -25.39
N LYS A 151 14.05 -11.37 -25.79
CA LYS A 151 13.81 -11.76 -27.19
C LYS A 151 14.11 -10.59 -28.16
N TRP A 152 14.08 -9.37 -27.64
CA TRP A 152 14.17 -8.13 -28.40
C TRP A 152 15.53 -7.43 -28.17
N PRO A 153 16.01 -6.63 -29.14
CA PRO A 153 17.24 -5.86 -28.99
C PRO A 153 17.26 -5.03 -27.71
N MET A 154 18.40 -5.03 -27.03
CA MET A 154 18.64 -4.20 -25.85
C MET A 154 19.32 -2.92 -26.32
N VAL A 155 18.69 -1.77 -26.07
CA VAL A 155 19.18 -0.44 -26.51
C VAL A 155 19.42 0.45 -25.30
N ARG A 156 20.40 1.36 -25.39
CA ARG A 156 20.58 2.38 -24.35
C ARG A 156 19.49 3.41 -24.51
N LEU A 157 18.86 3.81 -23.41
CA LEU A 157 17.74 4.73 -23.46
C LEU A 157 18.14 6.05 -24.12
N GLY A 158 19.35 6.57 -23.83
CA GLY A 158 19.87 7.78 -24.47
C GLY A 158 20.05 7.71 -25.99
N GLU A 159 19.99 6.54 -26.62
CA GLU A 159 20.01 6.37 -28.08
C GLU A 159 18.61 6.51 -28.71
N VAL A 160 17.56 6.34 -27.91
CA VAL A 160 16.15 6.28 -28.38
C VAL A 160 15.27 7.36 -27.75
N ILE A 161 15.84 8.30 -26.99
CA ILE A 161 15.14 9.47 -26.47
C ILE A 161 15.98 10.74 -26.63
N ARG A 162 15.31 11.89 -26.67
CA ARG A 162 15.94 13.22 -26.57
C ARG A 162 15.19 14.10 -25.58
N THR A 163 15.84 15.14 -25.07
CA THR A 163 15.19 16.10 -24.17
C THR A 163 14.65 17.31 -24.89
N ILE A 164 13.44 17.72 -24.52
CA ILE A 164 12.85 19.01 -24.89
C ILE A 164 13.13 20.03 -23.78
N THR A 165 13.48 21.25 -24.18
CA THR A 165 13.65 22.39 -23.25
C THR A 165 12.35 23.18 -23.17
N SER A 166 11.87 23.45 -21.95
CA SER A 166 10.72 24.34 -21.75
C SER A 166 11.08 25.78 -22.10
N PRO A 167 10.19 26.55 -22.77
CA PRO A 167 10.47 27.95 -23.13
C PRO A 167 10.65 28.83 -21.88
N LYS A 168 9.86 28.56 -20.84
CA LYS A 168 9.88 29.28 -19.57
C LYS A 168 9.51 28.30 -18.45
N LYS A 169 10.01 28.57 -17.26
CA LYS A 169 9.61 27.88 -16.04
C LYS A 169 8.84 28.84 -15.13
N ILE A 170 7.83 28.34 -14.44
CA ILE A 170 7.04 29.11 -13.49
C ILE A 170 7.46 28.77 -12.06
N GLN A 171 7.63 29.79 -11.22
CA GLN A 171 8.02 29.57 -9.82
C GLN A 171 6.84 29.10 -8.99
N LYS A 172 7.11 28.34 -7.93
CA LYS A 172 6.06 27.74 -7.08
C LYS A 172 5.11 28.76 -6.46
N ALA A 173 5.58 29.98 -6.20
CA ALA A 173 4.76 31.08 -5.68
C ALA A 173 3.67 31.55 -6.65
N GLU A 174 3.83 31.27 -7.95
CA GLU A 174 2.91 31.68 -9.02
C GLU A 174 1.93 30.56 -9.41
N PHE A 175 1.93 29.43 -8.69
CA PHE A 175 1.06 28.31 -9.01
C PHE A 175 -0.40 28.63 -8.66
N GLY A 176 -1.27 28.63 -9.67
CA GLY A 176 -2.71 28.76 -9.50
C GLY A 176 -3.37 27.45 -9.05
N LYS A 177 -4.54 27.57 -8.41
CA LYS A 177 -5.40 26.41 -8.08
C LYS A 177 -6.18 25.87 -9.29
N ALA A 178 -6.37 26.71 -10.31
CA ALA A 178 -7.04 26.41 -11.56
C ALA A 178 -6.41 27.26 -12.69
N GLY A 179 -6.58 26.82 -13.93
CA GLY A 179 -6.03 27.47 -15.12
C GLY A 179 -6.11 26.55 -16.33
N MET A 180 -5.74 27.06 -17.50
CA MET A 180 -5.82 26.34 -18.76
C MET A 180 -4.74 25.27 -18.92
N TYR A 181 -3.53 25.55 -18.41
CA TYR A 181 -2.37 24.66 -18.56
C TYR A 181 -1.95 24.06 -17.21
N PRO A 182 -1.76 22.73 -17.14
CA PRO A 182 -1.21 22.10 -15.96
C PRO A 182 0.27 22.41 -15.82
N ILE A 183 0.70 22.75 -14.61
CA ILE A 183 2.12 22.90 -14.26
C ILE A 183 2.62 21.55 -13.76
N ILE A 184 3.71 21.08 -14.37
CA ILE A 184 4.39 19.83 -13.98
C ILE A 184 5.79 20.16 -13.47
N ASP A 185 6.10 19.65 -12.28
CA ASP A 185 7.43 19.70 -11.67
C ASP A 185 7.90 18.30 -11.25
N GLN A 186 8.96 18.22 -10.46
CA GLN A 186 9.52 16.96 -9.96
C GLN A 186 8.81 16.39 -8.71
N SER A 187 7.74 17.03 -8.21
CA SER A 187 6.98 16.58 -7.04
C SER A 187 6.24 15.25 -7.29
N GLN A 188 5.68 14.67 -6.23
CA GLN A 188 4.90 13.43 -6.31
C GLN A 188 3.53 13.64 -6.96
N ASP A 189 3.02 14.86 -6.98
CA ASP A 189 1.72 15.18 -7.57
C ASP A 189 1.81 15.13 -9.10
N GLU A 190 0.84 14.52 -9.78
CA GLU A 190 0.83 14.47 -11.26
C GLU A 190 0.77 15.90 -11.85
N ILE A 191 0.03 16.81 -11.19
CA ILE A 191 -0.06 18.23 -11.52
C ILE A 191 0.24 19.03 -10.25
N ALA A 192 1.25 19.90 -10.30
CA ALA A 192 1.71 20.68 -9.15
C ALA A 192 0.91 21.98 -8.96
N GLY A 193 0.27 22.47 -10.02
CA GLY A 193 -0.52 23.68 -10.04
C GLY A 193 -1.04 23.98 -11.44
N TRP A 194 -1.62 25.14 -11.64
CA TRP A 194 -2.19 25.56 -12.92
C TRP A 194 -1.76 26.98 -13.27
N THR A 195 -1.77 27.30 -14.57
CA THR A 195 -1.51 28.65 -15.09
C THR A 195 -2.29 28.88 -16.37
N ASP A 196 -2.54 30.15 -16.67
CA ASP A 196 -3.06 30.61 -17.97
C ASP A 196 -1.95 31.20 -18.86
N ASP A 197 -0.69 31.21 -18.41
CA ASP A 197 0.45 31.73 -19.18
C ASP A 197 0.79 30.80 -20.37
N SER A 198 0.20 31.11 -21.53
CA SER A 198 0.46 30.40 -22.77
C SER A 198 1.90 30.54 -23.27
N THR A 199 2.64 31.57 -22.84
CA THR A 199 4.03 31.80 -23.29
C THR A 199 5.01 30.79 -22.67
N ALA A 200 4.65 30.19 -21.54
CA ALA A 200 5.43 29.17 -20.85
C ALA A 200 5.09 27.73 -21.30
N THR A 201 4.18 27.57 -22.25
CA THR A 201 3.62 26.27 -22.61
C THR A 201 4.59 25.46 -23.45
N VAL A 202 4.81 24.22 -23.03
CA VAL A 202 5.45 23.17 -23.82
C VAL A 202 4.37 22.50 -24.68
N ASN A 203 4.37 22.82 -25.97
CA ASN A 203 3.52 22.15 -26.94
C ASN A 203 4.20 20.85 -27.38
N VAL A 204 3.49 19.73 -27.20
CA VAL A 204 4.00 18.41 -27.52
C VAL A 204 3.25 17.86 -28.74
N ALA A 205 3.99 17.61 -29.83
CA ALA A 205 3.41 17.04 -31.05
C ALA A 205 3.07 15.55 -30.88
N LYS A 206 3.80 14.87 -30.00
CA LYS A 206 3.57 13.50 -29.55
C LYS A 206 3.67 13.43 -28.04
N ALA A 207 3.07 12.41 -27.44
CA ALA A 207 3.15 12.20 -26.00
C ALA A 207 4.60 12.19 -25.50
N VAL A 208 4.82 12.73 -24.31
CA VAL A 208 6.15 12.79 -23.68
C VAL A 208 6.14 12.15 -22.30
N VAL A 209 7.30 11.66 -21.89
CA VAL A 209 7.56 11.18 -20.53
C VAL A 209 8.33 12.27 -19.79
N ILE A 210 7.96 12.57 -18.55
CA ILE A 210 8.63 13.57 -17.74
C ILE A 210 9.35 12.87 -16.60
N PHE A 211 10.65 13.11 -16.47
CA PHE A 211 11.51 12.52 -15.45
C PHE A 211 11.99 13.59 -14.46
N GLY A 212 11.73 13.41 -13.17
CA GLY A 212 12.28 14.25 -12.11
C GLY A 212 13.75 13.90 -11.84
N ASP A 213 14.68 14.78 -12.18
CA ASP A 213 16.12 14.51 -12.12
C ASP A 213 16.61 14.21 -10.68
N HIS A 214 15.96 14.82 -9.67
CA HIS A 214 16.28 14.57 -8.26
C HIS A 214 15.43 13.47 -7.63
N THR A 215 14.14 13.42 -7.95
CA THR A 215 13.18 12.54 -7.28
C THR A 215 13.03 11.18 -7.97
N CYS A 216 13.57 11.03 -9.19
CA CYS A 216 13.32 9.90 -10.08
C CYS A 216 11.82 9.66 -10.35
N SER A 217 10.97 10.69 -10.14
CA SER A 217 9.54 10.59 -10.44
C SER A 217 9.33 10.54 -11.94
N VAL A 218 8.35 9.74 -12.37
CA VAL A 218 8.05 9.52 -13.79
C VAL A 218 6.60 9.88 -14.02
N LYS A 219 6.35 10.81 -14.93
CA LYS A 219 5.02 11.29 -15.33
C LYS A 219 4.86 11.17 -16.84
N TYR A 220 3.62 11.26 -17.32
CA TYR A 220 3.27 11.13 -18.72
C TYR A 220 2.22 12.16 -19.09
N THR A 221 2.38 12.81 -20.25
CA THR A 221 1.36 13.71 -20.78
C THR A 221 1.30 13.69 -22.30
N GLU A 222 0.09 13.79 -22.81
CA GLU A 222 -0.25 14.02 -24.22
C GLU A 222 -0.71 15.46 -24.47
N ARG A 223 -0.95 16.22 -23.40
CA ARG A 223 -1.50 17.57 -23.46
C ARG A 223 -0.41 18.61 -23.28
N PRO A 224 -0.58 19.81 -23.84
CA PRO A 224 0.27 20.95 -23.52
C PRO A 224 0.34 21.19 -22.00
N PHE A 225 1.52 21.52 -21.50
CA PHE A 225 1.78 21.73 -20.08
C PHE A 225 2.86 22.78 -19.87
N VAL A 226 3.04 23.24 -18.64
CA VAL A 226 4.09 24.20 -18.27
C VAL A 226 5.07 23.57 -17.29
N GLN A 227 6.36 23.85 -17.46
CA GLN A 227 7.37 23.41 -16.51
C GLN A 227 7.35 24.29 -15.24
N GLY A 228 7.32 23.65 -14.06
CA GLY A 228 7.50 24.31 -12.77
C GLY A 228 8.96 24.65 -12.45
N ALA A 229 9.21 25.16 -11.24
CA ALA A 229 10.49 25.73 -10.82
C ALA A 229 11.72 24.79 -10.96
N ASP A 230 11.51 23.47 -11.00
CA ASP A 230 12.56 22.49 -10.73
C ASP A 230 12.70 21.36 -11.78
N GLY A 231 13.97 21.05 -12.08
CA GLY A 231 14.54 19.69 -12.10
C GLY A 231 13.99 18.63 -13.06
N ILE A 232 12.96 18.90 -13.85
CA ILE A 232 12.41 17.89 -14.76
C ILE A 232 13.22 17.77 -16.06
N LYS A 233 13.14 16.58 -16.66
CA LYS A 233 13.64 16.25 -17.99
C LYS A 233 12.44 15.80 -18.82
N ILE A 234 12.12 16.56 -19.86
CA ILE A 234 11.01 16.27 -20.76
C ILE A 234 11.56 15.36 -21.85
N LEU A 235 11.16 14.09 -21.84
CA LEU A 235 11.71 13.04 -22.69
C LEU A 235 10.77 12.81 -23.88
N GLU A 236 11.29 13.08 -25.07
CA GLU A 236 10.67 12.73 -26.33
C GLU A 236 11.33 11.47 -26.88
N THR A 237 10.52 10.47 -27.21
CA THR A 237 11.04 9.19 -27.74
C THR A 237 11.34 9.28 -29.23
N SER A 238 12.14 8.36 -29.76
CA SER A 238 12.26 8.13 -31.20
C SER A 238 11.01 7.42 -31.74
N ASP A 239 10.89 7.30 -33.06
CA ASP A 239 9.75 6.61 -33.69
C ASP A 239 9.77 5.09 -33.48
N LEU A 240 10.85 4.54 -32.94
CA LEU A 240 10.97 3.13 -32.58
C LEU A 240 10.43 2.83 -31.17
N LEU A 241 10.21 3.86 -30.34
CA LEU A 241 9.85 3.70 -28.95
C LEU A 241 8.56 4.46 -28.64
N GLN A 242 7.53 3.74 -28.25
CA GLN A 242 6.23 4.31 -27.92
C GLN A 242 6.31 5.00 -26.53
N PRO A 243 5.91 6.27 -26.38
CA PRO A 243 6.08 7.02 -25.13
C PRO A 243 5.40 6.39 -23.91
N ARG A 244 4.21 5.80 -24.09
CA ARG A 244 3.44 5.19 -23.00
C ARG A 244 4.06 3.85 -22.56
N PHE A 245 4.68 3.11 -23.47
CA PHE A 245 5.49 1.94 -23.17
C PHE A 245 6.69 2.33 -22.32
N LEU A 246 7.44 3.37 -22.71
CA LEU A 246 8.55 3.89 -21.90
C LEU A 246 8.08 4.31 -20.50
N PHE A 247 6.94 5.01 -20.40
CA PHE A 247 6.35 5.40 -19.12
C PHE A 247 6.10 4.17 -18.22
N TYR A 248 5.44 3.13 -18.74
CA TYR A 248 5.17 1.92 -17.97
C TYR A 248 6.44 1.15 -17.60
N TRP A 249 7.41 1.12 -18.51
CA TRP A 249 8.70 0.49 -18.25
C TRP A 249 9.40 1.18 -17.07
N LEU A 250 9.49 2.52 -17.09
CA LEU A 250 10.13 3.29 -16.01
C LEU A 250 9.35 3.26 -14.69
N LYS A 251 8.02 3.11 -14.73
CA LYS A 251 7.21 2.86 -13.51
C LYS A 251 7.48 1.48 -12.92
N THR A 252 7.74 0.48 -13.76
CA THR A 252 7.99 -0.92 -13.35
C THR A 252 9.42 -1.10 -12.87
N PHE A 253 10.38 -0.50 -13.57
CA PHE A 253 11.82 -0.52 -13.30
C PHE A 253 12.30 0.90 -12.98
N PRO A 254 11.94 1.42 -11.80
CA PRO A 254 12.30 2.79 -11.42
C PRO A 254 13.81 2.93 -11.29
N ILE A 255 14.32 4.07 -11.77
CA ILE A 255 15.70 4.47 -11.52
C ILE A 255 15.90 4.61 -10.00
N GLN A 256 16.90 3.89 -9.47
CA GLN A 256 17.21 3.96 -8.05
C GLN A 256 17.75 5.35 -7.70
N SER A 257 17.08 6.00 -6.74
CA SER A 257 17.49 7.29 -6.20
C SER A 257 18.69 7.13 -5.26
N ASP A 258 19.74 7.90 -5.54
CA ASP A 258 20.97 8.01 -4.75
C ASP A 258 20.91 9.24 -3.81
N GLY A 259 19.71 9.57 -3.33
CA GLY A 259 19.42 10.75 -2.50
C GLY A 259 19.23 12.01 -3.33
N TYR A 260 19.63 13.17 -2.79
CA TYR A 260 19.50 14.48 -3.45
C TYR A 260 20.60 14.69 -4.50
N LYS A 261 20.68 13.79 -5.50
CA LYS A 261 21.59 13.86 -6.64
C LYS A 261 20.80 14.00 -7.94
N ARG A 262 21.47 14.34 -9.04
CA ARG A 262 20.88 14.28 -10.40
C ARG A 262 21.06 12.87 -10.95
N HIS A 263 20.02 12.34 -11.59
CA HIS A 263 19.96 10.96 -12.08
C HIS A 263 19.76 10.87 -13.59
N TYR A 264 19.73 12.00 -14.31
CA TYR A 264 19.57 12.01 -15.75
C TYR A 264 20.65 11.22 -16.49
N SER A 265 21.91 11.27 -16.05
CA SER A 265 23.00 10.45 -16.64
C SER A 265 22.71 8.95 -16.48
N LYS A 266 22.31 8.54 -15.27
CA LYS A 266 21.91 7.16 -14.97
C LYS A 266 20.73 6.71 -15.84
N LEU A 267 19.76 7.60 -16.07
CA LEU A 267 18.66 7.35 -16.99
C LEU A 267 19.15 7.14 -18.43
N MET A 268 20.09 7.96 -18.93
CA MET A 268 20.65 7.82 -20.29
C MET A 268 21.42 6.50 -20.48
N GLU A 269 22.11 6.04 -19.44
CA GLU A 269 22.88 4.79 -19.44
C GLU A 269 22.01 3.53 -19.25
N THR A 270 20.74 3.70 -18.90
CA THR A 270 19.83 2.57 -18.67
C THR A 270 19.57 1.83 -19.98
N VAL A 271 19.70 0.50 -19.94
CA VAL A 271 19.46 -0.37 -21.11
C VAL A 271 18.06 -0.96 -21.02
N ILE A 272 17.28 -0.83 -22.09
CA ILE A 272 15.89 -1.30 -22.17
C ILE A 272 15.71 -2.30 -23.33
N PRO A 273 14.80 -3.28 -23.21
CA PRO A 273 14.37 -4.06 -24.36
C PRO A 273 13.52 -3.21 -25.31
N LEU A 274 13.78 -3.32 -26.61
CA LEU A 274 13.07 -2.59 -27.66
C LEU A 274 12.28 -3.57 -28.57
N PRO A 275 11.10 -4.05 -28.13
CA PRO A 275 10.22 -4.83 -28.98
C PRO A 275 9.68 -4.01 -30.17
N PRO A 276 9.15 -4.66 -31.23
CA PRO A 276 8.42 -3.97 -32.29
C PRO A 276 7.25 -3.14 -31.75
N LEU A 277 6.89 -2.06 -32.45
CA LEU A 277 5.83 -1.13 -32.03
C LEU A 277 4.50 -1.84 -31.74
N GLU A 278 4.11 -2.82 -32.56
CA GLU A 278 2.89 -3.60 -32.36
C GLU A 278 2.87 -4.33 -31.00
N GLU A 279 4.01 -4.88 -30.59
CA GLU A 279 4.13 -5.56 -29.30
C GLU A 279 4.17 -4.55 -28.14
N GLN A 280 4.80 -3.38 -28.33
CA GLN A 280 4.73 -2.28 -27.36
C GLN A 280 3.28 -1.83 -27.14
N GLU A 281 2.51 -1.66 -28.22
CA GLU A 281 1.10 -1.28 -28.19
C GLU A 281 0.24 -2.36 -27.52
N ARG A 282 0.48 -3.64 -27.81
CA ARG A 282 -0.22 -4.77 -27.16
C ARG A 282 -0.02 -4.76 -25.65
N ILE A 283 1.22 -4.57 -25.19
CA ILE A 283 1.56 -4.49 -23.76
C ILE A 283 0.88 -3.27 -23.11
N VAL A 284 0.96 -2.11 -23.76
CA VAL A 284 0.33 -0.88 -23.27
C VAL A 284 -1.19 -1.04 -23.16
N ALA A 285 -1.83 -1.62 -24.18
CA ALA A 285 -3.27 -1.85 -24.18
C ALA A 285 -3.72 -2.77 -23.03
N GLU A 286 -2.95 -3.82 -22.74
CA GLU A 286 -3.22 -4.70 -21.60
C GLU A 286 -3.13 -3.94 -20.26
N LEU A 287 -2.05 -3.17 -20.06
CA LEU A 287 -1.85 -2.38 -18.84
C LEU A 287 -2.93 -1.30 -18.64
N GLU A 288 -3.30 -0.59 -19.71
CA GLU A 288 -4.38 0.39 -19.68
C GLU A 288 -5.75 -0.26 -19.39
N GLY A 289 -5.98 -1.48 -19.90
CA GLY A 289 -7.15 -2.28 -19.58
C GLY A 289 -7.31 -2.50 -18.08
N TYR A 290 -6.25 -2.95 -17.40
CA TYR A 290 -6.26 -3.10 -15.94
C TYR A 290 -6.47 -1.78 -15.21
N ARG A 291 -5.83 -0.69 -15.66
CA ARG A 291 -6.02 0.63 -15.05
C ARG A 291 -7.45 1.11 -15.14
N LYS A 292 -8.12 0.90 -16.28
CA LYS A 292 -9.53 1.26 -16.46
C LYS A 292 -10.43 0.52 -15.48
N VAL A 293 -10.18 -0.76 -15.24
CA VAL A 293 -10.91 -1.56 -14.24
C VAL A 293 -10.69 -1.01 -12.83
N ILE A 294 -9.43 -0.71 -12.46
CA ILE A 294 -9.09 -0.14 -11.15
C ILE A 294 -9.77 1.21 -10.94
N GLU A 295 -9.73 2.09 -11.95
CA GLU A 295 -10.33 3.42 -11.86
C GLU A 295 -11.86 3.34 -11.76
N GLY A 296 -12.48 2.45 -12.55
CA GLY A 296 -13.91 2.17 -12.44
C GLY A 296 -14.30 1.68 -11.04
N ALA A 297 -13.51 0.77 -10.45
CA ALA A 297 -13.74 0.29 -9.10
C ALA A 297 -13.58 1.40 -8.05
N ARG A 298 -12.59 2.28 -8.20
CA ARG A 298 -12.40 3.45 -7.33
C ARG A 298 -13.58 4.43 -7.43
N GLN A 299 -14.09 4.67 -8.63
CA GLN A 299 -15.25 5.52 -8.85
C GLN A 299 -16.52 4.94 -8.21
N ILE A 300 -16.71 3.62 -8.31
CA ILE A 300 -17.80 2.92 -7.60
C ILE A 300 -17.65 3.13 -6.09
N LEU A 301 -16.45 2.93 -5.51
CA LEU A 301 -16.22 3.13 -4.08
C LEU A 301 -16.43 4.59 -3.64
N ALA A 302 -16.04 5.56 -4.46
CA ALA A 302 -16.23 6.99 -4.17
C ALA A 302 -17.70 7.42 -4.23
N SER A 303 -18.48 6.81 -5.11
CA SER A 303 -19.92 7.07 -5.27
C SER A 303 -20.78 6.23 -4.33
N TYR A 304 -20.26 5.11 -3.82
CA TYR A 304 -20.97 4.20 -2.94
C TYR A 304 -21.26 4.87 -1.59
N LYS A 305 -22.51 5.34 -1.45
CA LYS A 305 -23.06 5.89 -0.21
C LYS A 305 -24.26 5.05 0.20
N PRO A 306 -24.09 4.02 1.04
CA PRO A 306 -25.22 3.22 1.50
C PRO A 306 -26.23 4.14 2.17
N THR A 307 -27.43 4.18 1.62
CA THR A 307 -28.53 5.00 2.12
C THR A 307 -29.64 4.04 2.52
N ILE A 308 -29.96 3.99 3.81
CA ILE A 308 -31.15 3.29 4.28
C ILE A 308 -32.33 4.21 3.98
N ARG A 309 -33.26 3.73 3.15
CA ARG A 309 -34.57 4.36 2.94
C ARG A 309 -35.41 4.08 4.17
N ILE A 310 -35.77 5.12 4.90
CA ILE A 310 -36.64 5.01 6.07
C ILE A 310 -38.07 4.87 5.54
N ASP A 311 -38.68 3.72 5.78
CA ASP A 311 -40.09 3.50 5.45
C ASP A 311 -40.96 4.33 6.42
N PRO A 312 -41.92 5.13 5.92
CA PRO A 312 -42.84 5.88 6.77
C PRO A 312 -43.65 5.02 7.76
N ALA A 313 -43.82 3.72 7.49
CA ALA A 313 -44.50 2.79 8.39
C ALA A 313 -43.65 2.38 9.61
N TRP A 314 -42.35 2.66 9.62
CA TRP A 314 -41.48 2.32 10.75
C TRP A 314 -41.69 3.27 11.93
N SER A 315 -41.86 2.70 13.12
CA SER A 315 -41.97 3.48 14.35
C SER A 315 -40.68 4.25 14.62
N THR A 316 -40.79 5.56 14.83
CA THR A 316 -39.66 6.40 15.26
C THR A 316 -39.53 6.33 16.78
N VAL A 317 -38.32 6.07 17.26
CA VAL A 317 -37.98 6.01 18.69
C VAL A 317 -36.82 6.94 18.99
N LYS A 318 -36.75 7.49 20.20
CA LYS A 318 -35.57 8.28 20.59
C LYS A 318 -34.41 7.33 20.84
N LEU A 319 -33.21 7.72 20.42
CA LEU A 319 -32.01 6.89 20.59
C LEU A 319 -31.79 6.49 22.06
N GLY A 320 -32.05 7.40 23.00
CA GLY A 320 -31.94 7.13 24.44
C GLY A 320 -32.94 6.11 25.00
N ASP A 321 -34.05 5.85 24.29
CA ASP A 321 -35.05 4.85 24.72
C ASP A 321 -34.59 3.43 24.38
N VAL A 322 -33.69 3.30 23.40
CA VAL A 322 -33.23 2.01 22.87
C VAL A 322 -31.74 1.76 23.05
N CYS A 323 -30.98 2.77 23.46
CA CYS A 323 -29.54 2.68 23.69
C CYS A 323 -29.14 3.29 25.03
N LYS A 324 -28.15 2.68 25.68
CA LYS A 324 -27.44 3.28 26.82
C LYS A 324 -26.15 3.94 26.32
N CYS A 325 -25.92 5.17 26.74
CA CYS A 325 -24.66 5.86 26.46
C CYS A 325 -23.71 5.76 27.67
N SER A 326 -22.43 5.52 27.43
CA SER A 326 -21.38 5.61 28.45
C SER A 326 -20.20 6.46 27.97
N SER A 327 -19.51 7.04 28.94
CA SER A 327 -18.34 7.89 28.72
C SER A 327 -17.07 7.13 29.09
N GLY A 328 -16.04 7.33 28.28
CA GLY A 328 -14.73 6.74 28.52
C GLY A 328 -13.90 7.55 29.50
N GLY A 329 -12.74 7.00 29.85
CA GLY A 329 -11.78 7.58 30.77
C GLY A 329 -10.35 7.28 30.34
N THR A 330 -9.42 8.15 30.73
CA THR A 330 -7.99 7.93 30.52
C THR A 330 -7.35 7.63 31.88
N PRO A 331 -6.82 6.41 32.12
CA PRO A 331 -6.04 6.14 33.32
C PRO A 331 -4.83 7.09 33.39
N PRO A 332 -4.35 7.46 34.59
CA PRO A 332 -3.11 8.21 34.74
C PRO A 332 -1.96 7.57 33.98
N LYS A 333 -1.36 8.31 33.03
CA LYS A 333 -0.23 7.82 32.23
C LYS A 333 1.06 7.63 33.04
N THR A 334 1.11 8.23 34.21
CA THR A 334 2.23 8.12 35.15
C THR A 334 2.28 6.77 35.87
N ASN A 335 1.18 6.01 35.90
CA ASN A 335 1.16 4.67 36.50
C ASN A 335 1.31 3.60 35.42
N GLU A 336 2.54 3.14 35.20
CA GLU A 336 2.88 2.15 34.17
C GLU A 336 2.13 0.82 34.33
N LYS A 337 1.75 0.45 35.56
CA LYS A 337 0.97 -0.77 35.85
C LYS A 337 -0.41 -0.74 35.19
N TYR A 338 -0.96 0.45 34.94
CA TYR A 338 -2.25 0.59 34.27
C TYR A 338 -2.18 0.29 32.77
N TRP A 339 -1.00 0.45 32.16
CA TRP A 339 -0.80 0.32 30.71
C TRP A 339 -0.13 -0.98 30.30
N THR A 340 -0.05 -1.93 31.25
CA THR A 340 0.53 -3.25 31.05
C THR A 340 -0.58 -4.30 31.26
N GLY A 341 -1.34 -4.59 30.22
CA GLY A 341 -2.45 -5.54 30.28
C GLY A 341 -2.94 -5.97 28.91
N THR A 342 -4.10 -6.63 28.88
CA THR A 342 -4.67 -7.25 27.67
C THR A 342 -6.00 -6.65 27.24
N ILE A 343 -6.53 -5.66 27.97
CA ILE A 343 -7.80 -5.02 27.62
C ILE A 343 -7.51 -3.89 26.61
N PRO A 344 -8.05 -3.93 25.39
CA PRO A 344 -7.80 -2.87 24.41
C PRO A 344 -8.35 -1.53 24.90
N TRP A 345 -7.55 -0.47 24.76
CA TRP A 345 -7.92 0.89 25.12
C TRP A 345 -7.97 1.76 23.87
N VAL A 346 -9.19 2.05 23.41
CA VAL A 346 -9.47 2.69 22.12
C VAL A 346 -9.40 4.22 22.24
N SER A 347 -8.69 4.82 21.28
CA SER A 347 -8.66 6.26 21.05
C SER A 347 -9.13 6.61 19.63
N ALA A 348 -9.28 7.91 19.34
CA ALA A 348 -9.59 8.39 18.00
C ALA A 348 -8.64 7.86 16.90
N LYS A 349 -7.39 7.53 17.25
CA LYS A 349 -6.38 7.02 16.30
C LYS A 349 -6.66 5.59 15.84
N ASP A 350 -7.40 4.83 16.63
CA ASP A 350 -7.70 3.43 16.38
C ASP A 350 -9.01 3.26 15.57
N MET A 351 -9.87 4.29 15.58
CA MET A 351 -11.19 4.32 14.91
C MET A 351 -11.12 4.47 13.37
N LYS A 352 -10.28 3.66 12.71
CA LYS A 352 -10.09 3.66 11.25
C LYS A 352 -10.85 2.54 10.54
N SER A 353 -11.35 1.58 11.32
CA SER A 353 -12.09 0.41 10.83
C SER A 353 -13.56 0.50 11.21
N GLU A 354 -14.37 -0.14 10.40
CA GLU A 354 -15.79 -0.41 10.60
C GLU A 354 -16.07 -1.21 11.88
N CYS A 355 -15.19 -2.17 12.17
CA CYS A 355 -15.28 -3.08 13.31
C CYS A 355 -13.91 -3.13 14.00
N LEU A 356 -13.90 -3.03 15.34
CA LEU A 356 -12.70 -3.01 16.16
C LEU A 356 -12.59 -4.31 16.96
N SER A 357 -11.53 -5.05 16.71
CA SER A 357 -11.15 -6.24 17.46
C SER A 357 -9.94 -6.01 18.37
N ASP A 358 -9.27 -4.86 18.25
CA ASP A 358 -8.07 -4.52 19.01
C ASP A 358 -7.79 -2.99 18.97
N ALA A 359 -6.83 -2.51 19.78
CA ALA A 359 -6.37 -1.13 19.84
C ALA A 359 -4.84 -1.04 19.99
N SER A 360 -4.26 0.12 19.65
CA SER A 360 -2.80 0.34 19.76
C SER A 360 -2.26 0.30 21.19
N LEU A 361 -3.10 0.59 22.18
CA LEU A 361 -2.76 0.55 23.60
C LEU A 361 -3.67 -0.41 24.33
N HIS A 362 -3.13 -0.98 25.40
CA HIS A 362 -3.84 -1.90 26.28
C HIS A 362 -3.72 -1.43 27.71
N ILE A 363 -4.74 -1.74 28.50
CA ILE A 363 -4.76 -1.48 29.93
C ILE A 363 -4.97 -2.78 30.72
N SER A 364 -4.59 -2.73 31.99
CA SER A 364 -4.78 -3.84 32.93
C SER A 364 -6.17 -3.80 33.58
N GLU A 365 -6.56 -4.93 34.18
CA GLU A 365 -7.78 -4.99 35.00
C GLU A 365 -7.72 -4.02 36.20
N THR A 366 -6.53 -3.81 36.77
CA THR A 366 -6.32 -2.84 37.84
C THR A 366 -6.61 -1.41 37.38
N ALA A 367 -6.27 -1.05 36.13
CA ALA A 367 -6.63 0.25 35.58
C ALA A 367 -8.16 0.45 35.51
N VAL A 368 -8.92 -0.61 35.25
CA VAL A 368 -10.38 -0.54 35.19
C VAL A 368 -10.97 -0.44 36.61
N ALA A 369 -10.40 -1.16 37.57
CA ALA A 369 -10.85 -1.13 38.97
C ALA A 369 -10.51 0.18 39.70
N GLU A 370 -9.35 0.77 39.41
CA GLU A 370 -8.78 1.89 40.17
C GLU A 370 -8.82 3.25 39.43
N SER A 371 -9.43 3.33 38.24
CA SER A 371 -9.55 4.58 37.48
C SER A 371 -10.97 4.84 36.97
N ALA A 372 -11.18 6.03 36.40
CA ALA A 372 -12.45 6.43 35.79
C ALA A 372 -12.75 5.74 34.44
N THR A 373 -11.93 4.77 34.03
CA THR A 373 -12.06 4.09 32.74
C THR A 373 -13.16 3.04 32.78
N GLN A 374 -13.97 2.97 31.72
CA GLN A 374 -15.07 2.01 31.61
C GLN A 374 -14.85 1.09 30.41
N ILE A 375 -15.35 -0.14 30.52
CA ILE A 375 -15.37 -1.11 29.43
C ILE A 375 -16.74 -1.06 28.74
N ALA A 376 -16.73 -0.89 27.42
CA ALA A 376 -17.90 -1.11 26.58
C ALA A 376 -17.96 -2.59 26.14
N PRO A 377 -19.15 -3.21 26.11
CA PRO A 377 -19.31 -4.61 25.73
C PRO A 377 -19.20 -4.83 24.21
N ILE A 378 -19.10 -6.09 23.80
CA ILE A 378 -19.21 -6.51 22.39
C ILE A 378 -20.53 -6.01 21.80
N GLY A 379 -20.51 -5.55 20.56
CA GLY A 379 -21.66 -4.98 19.85
C GLY A 379 -21.96 -3.52 20.20
N ALA A 380 -21.25 -2.93 21.17
CA ALA A 380 -21.34 -1.49 21.42
C ALA A 380 -20.73 -0.70 20.26
N LEU A 381 -21.30 0.48 20.00
CA LEU A 381 -20.82 1.40 18.99
C LEU A 381 -19.99 2.49 19.64
N LEU A 382 -18.71 2.59 19.27
CA LEU A 382 -17.87 3.72 19.64
C LEU A 382 -18.07 4.86 18.65
N VAL A 383 -18.35 6.05 19.16
CA VAL A 383 -18.55 7.29 18.39
C VAL A 383 -17.54 8.32 18.85
N LEU A 384 -16.76 8.86 17.91
CA LEU A 384 -15.87 9.97 18.21
C LEU A 384 -16.71 11.24 18.38
N VAL A 385 -16.56 11.92 19.51
CA VAL A 385 -17.31 13.17 19.80
C VAL A 385 -16.42 14.39 19.93
N ARG A 386 -15.08 14.21 20.06
CA ARG A 386 -14.11 15.32 20.17
C ARG A 386 -12.81 15.01 19.42
N GLY A 387 -12.15 16.05 18.92
CA GLY A 387 -10.81 15.98 18.32
C GLY A 387 -10.76 16.14 16.79
N MET A 388 -9.54 16.26 16.26
CA MET A 388 -9.27 16.54 14.83
C MET A 388 -9.82 15.48 13.87
N GLY A 389 -10.11 14.26 14.34
CA GLY A 389 -10.72 13.21 13.54
C GLY A 389 -12.09 13.57 12.96
N LEU A 390 -12.77 14.56 13.56
CA LEU A 390 -14.07 15.05 13.10
C LEU A 390 -14.03 15.86 11.78
N ALA A 391 -12.85 16.31 11.35
CA ALA A 391 -12.68 17.06 10.10
C ALA A 391 -13.03 16.23 8.84
N ASN A 392 -12.93 14.90 8.96
CA ASN A 392 -13.16 13.95 7.86
C ASN A 392 -14.49 13.17 8.04
N GLY A 393 -15.42 13.69 8.84
CA GLY A 393 -16.68 13.03 9.21
C GLY A 393 -16.65 12.51 10.64
N VAL A 394 -17.71 11.81 11.07
CA VAL A 394 -17.80 11.25 12.44
C VAL A 394 -17.46 9.76 12.39
N PRO A 395 -16.29 9.33 12.90
CA PRO A 395 -15.98 7.91 13.06
C PRO A 395 -17.00 7.21 13.96
N VAL A 396 -17.54 6.10 13.45
CA VAL A 396 -18.41 5.17 14.19
C VAL A 396 -17.93 3.74 13.93
N CYS A 397 -17.58 3.04 15.01
CA CYS A 397 -17.01 1.70 14.97
C CYS A 397 -17.82 0.75 15.85
N GLU A 398 -18.01 -0.49 15.42
CA GLU A 398 -18.61 -1.55 16.25
C GLU A 398 -17.53 -2.37 16.95
N LEU A 399 -17.73 -2.68 18.23
CA LEU A 399 -16.80 -3.50 19.00
C LEU A 399 -17.03 -5.00 18.77
N ALA A 400 -16.00 -5.71 18.31
CA ALA A 400 -15.97 -7.18 18.27
C ALA A 400 -15.48 -7.81 19.57
N VAL A 401 -14.77 -7.04 20.40
CA VAL A 401 -14.29 -7.45 21.73
C VAL A 401 -14.62 -6.36 22.75
N PRO A 402 -14.73 -6.68 24.06
CA PRO A 402 -14.89 -5.65 25.08
C PRO A 402 -13.67 -4.73 25.10
N CYS A 403 -13.90 -3.42 25.04
CA CYS A 403 -12.82 -2.43 24.99
C CYS A 403 -13.06 -1.32 26.01
N ALA A 404 -11.97 -0.85 26.61
CA ALA A 404 -11.95 0.45 27.25
C ALA A 404 -11.75 1.56 26.19
N PHE A 405 -12.10 2.80 26.53
CA PHE A 405 -12.02 3.92 25.60
C PHE A 405 -11.82 5.25 26.32
N ASN A 406 -11.28 6.24 25.61
CA ASN A 406 -10.92 7.54 26.17
C ASN A 406 -12.13 8.51 26.27
N GLN A 407 -11.90 9.70 26.84
CA GLN A 407 -12.94 10.72 27.06
C GLN A 407 -13.49 11.38 25.78
N ASP A 408 -12.76 11.26 24.67
CA ASP A 408 -13.13 11.84 23.38
C ASP A 408 -14.09 10.93 22.59
N VAL A 409 -14.28 9.71 23.08
CA VAL A 409 -15.14 8.67 22.50
C VAL A 409 -16.30 8.39 23.45
N LYS A 410 -17.49 8.16 22.89
CA LYS A 410 -18.67 7.67 23.60
C LYS A 410 -19.01 6.27 23.13
N ALA A 411 -19.43 5.40 24.04
CA ALA A 411 -20.01 4.12 23.68
C ALA A 411 -21.54 4.23 23.68
N ILE A 412 -22.16 3.77 22.61
CA ILE A 412 -23.61 3.61 22.47
C ILE A 412 -23.89 2.12 22.48
N ILE A 413 -24.62 1.66 23.49
CA ILE A 413 -24.89 0.26 23.74
C ILE A 413 -26.37 0.01 23.39
N PRO A 414 -26.66 -0.57 22.21
CA PRO A 414 -28.04 -0.86 21.83
C PRO A 414 -28.63 -1.98 22.69
N ASN A 415 -29.93 -1.90 22.96
CA ASN A 415 -30.67 -2.99 23.58
C ASN A 415 -30.99 -4.10 22.55
N ARG A 416 -31.62 -5.20 23.00
CA ARG A 416 -31.96 -6.35 22.14
C ARG A 416 -32.93 -6.04 20.99
N LYS A 417 -33.61 -4.88 21.00
CA LYS A 417 -34.54 -4.47 19.93
C LYS A 417 -33.83 -3.82 18.74
N VAL A 418 -32.55 -3.47 18.88
CA VAL A 418 -31.80 -2.74 17.85
C VAL A 418 -30.55 -3.51 17.45
N ASN A 419 -30.44 -3.81 16.16
CA ASN A 419 -29.22 -4.38 15.60
C ASN A 419 -28.11 -3.32 15.55
N SER A 420 -26.95 -3.62 16.13
CA SER A 420 -25.78 -2.73 16.24
C SER A 420 -25.26 -2.29 14.87
N ALA A 421 -25.11 -3.23 13.93
CA ALA A 421 -24.64 -2.94 12.58
C ALA A 421 -25.61 -2.02 11.82
N PHE A 422 -26.93 -2.22 11.97
CA PHE A 422 -27.96 -1.34 11.42
C PHE A 422 -27.88 0.07 12.03
N LEU A 423 -27.82 0.18 13.35
CA LEU A 423 -27.70 1.46 14.05
C LEU A 423 -26.43 2.22 13.63
N ARG A 424 -25.31 1.52 13.45
CA ARG A 424 -24.06 2.11 12.96
C ARG A 424 -24.22 2.75 11.59
N VAL A 425 -24.91 2.09 10.65
CA VAL A 425 -25.17 2.66 9.31
C VAL A 425 -26.05 3.90 9.41
N ILE A 426 -27.11 3.87 10.23
CA ILE A 426 -27.99 5.03 10.47
C ILE A 426 -27.20 6.21 11.06
N LEU A 427 -26.36 5.98 12.07
CA LEU A 427 -25.55 7.02 12.71
C LEU A 427 -24.54 7.63 11.71
N LYS A 428 -23.89 6.80 10.88
CA LYS A 428 -23.01 7.29 9.81
C LYS A 428 -23.77 8.15 8.80
N GLN A 429 -24.95 7.71 8.38
CA GLN A 429 -25.79 8.45 7.42
C GLN A 429 -26.22 9.82 7.98
N GLN A 430 -26.67 9.88 9.24
CA GLN A 430 -27.05 11.15 9.89
C GLN A 430 -25.85 12.07 10.14
N ALA A 431 -24.69 11.53 10.50
CA ALA A 431 -23.46 12.31 10.67
C ALA A 431 -23.02 13.01 9.37
N VAL A 432 -23.13 12.32 8.23
CA VAL A 432 -22.86 12.91 6.91
C VAL A 432 -23.82 14.08 6.63
N GLN A 433 -25.12 13.91 6.92
CA GLN A 433 -26.14 14.95 6.73
C GLN A 433 -25.92 16.18 7.63
N ALA A 434 -25.54 15.96 8.90
CA ALA A 434 -25.22 17.05 9.84
C ALA A 434 -23.97 17.82 9.40
N HIS A 435 -22.93 17.11 8.96
CA HIS A 435 -21.70 17.74 8.48
C HIS A 435 -21.89 18.53 7.17
N SER A 436 -22.78 18.07 6.28
CA SER A 436 -23.15 18.84 5.07
C SER A 436 -23.96 20.10 5.38
N ARG A 437 -24.85 20.06 6.39
CA ARG A 437 -25.64 21.23 6.82
C ARG A 437 -24.75 22.29 7.45
N ASN A 438 -23.77 21.89 8.27
CA ASN A 438 -22.84 22.83 8.87
C ASN A 438 -21.92 23.49 7.82
N ARG A 439 -21.52 22.79 6.74
CA ARG A 439 -20.77 23.44 5.64
C ARG A 439 -21.57 24.49 4.88
N CYS A 440 -22.87 24.27 4.67
CA CYS A 440 -23.74 25.30 4.06
C CYS A 440 -23.88 26.55 4.93
N ALA A 441 -23.79 26.42 6.26
CA ALA A 441 -23.93 27.57 7.17
C ALA A 441 -22.71 28.51 7.18
N TRP A 442 -21.52 28.06 6.75
CA TRP A 442 -20.31 28.92 6.66
C TRP A 442 -20.16 29.63 5.31
N ASP A 443 -20.90 29.24 4.27
CA ASP A 443 -20.79 29.80 2.91
C ASP A 443 -21.87 30.86 2.59
N THR A 444 -22.77 31.18 3.53
CA THR A 444 -23.88 32.13 3.30
C THR A 444 -23.89 33.37 4.18
N GLU A 445 -22.87 33.65 5.00
CA GLU A 445 -22.93 34.76 5.97
C GLU A 445 -21.77 35.78 5.93
N ASP A 446 -21.05 35.92 4.81
CA ASP A 446 -20.11 37.04 4.60
C ASP A 446 -19.99 37.49 3.12
N ARG A 447 -21.15 37.79 2.51
CA ARG A 447 -21.21 38.74 1.39
C ARG A 447 -22.32 39.73 1.69
N TYR A 448 -21.96 41.01 1.71
CA TYR A 448 -22.72 42.18 2.17
C TYR A 448 -22.62 42.49 3.66
N ARG A 449 -21.48 43.09 4.05
CA ARG A 449 -21.44 44.44 4.63
C ARG A 449 -20.06 45.06 4.50
#